data_AF-U2GCK6-F1
#
_entry.id   AF-U2GCK6-F1
#
_cell.length_a   1.000
_cell.length_b   1.000
_cell.length_c   1.000
_cell.angle_alpha   90.00
_cell.angle_beta   90.00
_cell.angle_gamma   90.00
#
_symmetry.space_group_name_H-M   'P 1'
#
loop_
_entity.id
_entity.type
_entity.pdbx_description
1 polymer ?
#
loop_
_entity_poly.entity_id
_entity_poly.type
_entity_poly.pdbx_seq_one_letter_code
_entity_poly.pdbx_strand_id
1 'polypeptide(L)'
;MKKIGRISALNTRVVRQNSVVSLSIIVDKMRFSETFSPKIYKYEVGDLVQIKYKKVGFLNKIETIRLIAKSSEESGLFARIKNLIFMLGCFYFCFIASVFIYYGVTLEFNIIRLIITLVAACFLFLMGKFAYLKFLIFRYFIFG
;
A
#
# COMPACT_ATOMS: atom_id res chain seq x y z
N MET A 1 -1.56 -6.13 16.84
CA MET A 1 -1.30 -6.87 15.58
C MET A 1 -1.60 -5.98 14.39
N LYS A 2 -1.07 -6.27 13.20
CA LYS A 2 -1.33 -5.50 11.96
C LYS A 2 -1.80 -6.44 10.85
N LYS A 3 -2.80 -6.02 10.08
CA LYS A 3 -3.31 -6.71 8.89
C LYS A 3 -3.46 -5.72 7.75
N ILE A 4 -3.08 -6.12 6.55
CA ILE A 4 -3.32 -5.37 5.31
C ILE A 4 -4.21 -6.24 4.43
N GLY A 5 -5.22 -5.64 3.83
CA GLY A 5 -6.06 -6.31 2.86
C GLY A 5 -7.19 -5.43 2.36
N ARG A 6 -7.96 -5.98 1.42
CA ARG A 6 -9.12 -5.29 0.86
C ARG A 6 -10.35 -5.50 1.72
N ILE A 7 -11.16 -4.46 1.81
CA ILE A 7 -12.48 -4.53 2.44
C ILE A 7 -13.38 -5.36 1.54
N SER A 8 -13.73 -6.57 1.96
CA SER A 8 -14.65 -7.45 1.25
C SER A 8 -16.10 -7.14 1.57
N ALA A 9 -16.36 -6.73 2.82
CA ALA A 9 -17.69 -6.33 3.27
C ALA A 9 -17.57 -5.24 4.32
N LEU A 10 -18.46 -4.26 4.23
CA LEU A 10 -18.53 -3.11 5.12
C LEU A 10 -19.95 -3.03 5.67
N ASN A 11 -20.11 -3.29 6.97
CA ASN A 11 -21.39 -3.14 7.65
C ASN A 11 -21.28 -2.04 8.70
N THR A 12 -22.17 -1.06 8.59
CA THR A 12 -22.21 0.10 9.49
C THR A 12 -23.58 0.21 10.12
N ARG A 13 -23.65 0.31 11.44
CA ARG A 13 -24.93 0.56 12.14
C ARG A 13 -24.76 1.71 13.11
N VAL A 14 -25.59 2.74 12.93
CA VAL A 14 -25.63 3.92 13.81
C VAL A 14 -26.26 3.51 15.14
N VAL A 15 -25.54 3.71 16.24
CA VAL A 15 -26.03 3.44 17.59
C VAL A 15 -26.57 4.76 18.16
N ARG A 16 -27.91 4.90 18.14
CA ARG A 16 -28.62 6.15 18.49
C ARG A 16 -28.30 6.69 19.89
N GLN A 17 -27.96 5.84 20.85
CA GLN A 17 -27.71 6.28 22.23
C GLN A 17 -26.45 7.13 22.41
N ASN A 18 -25.37 6.87 21.65
CA ASN A 18 -24.08 7.51 21.89
C ASN A 18 -23.56 8.33 20.69
N SER A 19 -24.33 8.50 19.62
CA SER A 19 -23.87 9.09 18.34
C SER A 19 -22.62 8.41 17.73
N VAL A 20 -22.39 7.15 18.11
CA VAL A 20 -21.26 6.33 17.63
C VAL A 20 -21.79 5.37 16.56
N VAL A 21 -20.97 5.09 15.56
CA VAL A 21 -21.31 4.12 14.53
C VAL A 21 -20.51 2.85 14.80
N SER A 22 -21.20 1.71 14.84
CA SER A 22 -20.56 0.40 14.88
C SER A 22 -20.09 0.04 13.47
N LEU A 23 -18.83 -0.37 13.37
CA LEU A 23 -18.17 -0.75 12.13
C LEU A 23 -17.79 -2.22 12.22
N SER A 24 -18.27 -3.01 11.26
CA SER A 24 -17.83 -4.38 11.04
C SER A 24 -17.26 -4.46 9.64
N ILE A 25 -15.96 -4.69 9.54
CA ILE A 25 -15.24 -4.82 8.27
C ILE A 25 -14.72 -6.25 8.16
N ILE A 26 -14.89 -6.85 6.98
CA ILE A 26 -14.20 -8.09 6.63
C ILE A 26 -12.99 -7.70 5.77
N VAL A 27 -11.79 -8.02 6.25
CA VAL A 27 -10.54 -7.84 5.51
C VAL A 27 -9.85 -9.19 5.39
N ASP A 28 -9.63 -9.64 4.15
CA ASP A 28 -8.89 -10.88 3.87
C ASP A 28 -9.43 -12.08 4.68
N LYS A 29 -10.76 -12.30 4.59
CA LYS A 29 -11.54 -13.34 5.29
C LYS A 29 -11.56 -13.24 6.83
N MET A 30 -10.94 -12.22 7.42
CA MET A 30 -11.01 -11.96 8.86
C MET A 30 -12.00 -10.83 9.15
N ARG A 31 -12.87 -11.06 10.14
CA ARG A 31 -13.81 -10.05 10.61
C ARG A 31 -13.17 -9.20 11.71
N PHE A 32 -13.29 -7.89 11.55
CA PHE A 32 -12.87 -6.88 12.49
C PHE A 32 -14.05 -6.02 12.89
N SER A 33 -14.15 -5.65 14.17
CA SER A 33 -15.27 -4.87 14.68
C SER A 33 -14.82 -3.85 15.70
N GLU A 34 -15.36 -2.65 15.61
CA GLU A 34 -15.24 -1.61 16.65
C GLU A 34 -16.33 -0.55 16.49
N THR A 35 -16.54 0.25 17.53
CA THR A 35 -17.38 1.45 17.50
C THR A 35 -16.53 2.70 17.26
N PHE A 36 -16.79 3.45 16.18
CA PHE A 36 -16.04 4.64 15.81
C PHE A 36 -16.90 5.91 15.81
N SER A 37 -16.23 7.05 15.98
CA SER A 37 -16.85 8.36 15.73
C SER A 37 -17.28 8.48 14.25
N PRO A 38 -18.44 9.08 13.95
CA PRO A 38 -18.99 9.20 12.59
C PRO A 38 -18.05 9.85 11.56
N LYS A 39 -17.08 10.66 12.01
CA LYS A 39 -16.13 11.38 11.13
C LYS A 39 -15.12 10.47 10.41
N ILE A 40 -14.95 9.22 10.85
CA ILE A 40 -13.97 8.27 10.29
C ILE A 40 -14.52 7.53 9.06
N TYR A 41 -15.81 7.68 8.75
CA TYR A 41 -16.51 6.93 7.70
C TYR A 41 -16.28 7.52 6.30
N LYS A 42 -15.18 7.12 5.66
CA LYS A 42 -14.91 7.38 4.24
C LYS A 42 -14.40 6.14 3.48
N TYR A 43 -14.58 4.95 4.04
CA TYR A 43 -14.12 3.70 3.44
C TYR A 43 -15.21 3.08 2.56
N GLU A 44 -14.81 2.55 1.42
CA GLU A 44 -15.65 1.88 0.43
C GLU A 44 -15.31 0.38 0.37
N VAL A 45 -16.26 -0.44 -0.12
CA VAL A 45 -15.99 -1.84 -0.41
C VAL A 45 -14.94 -1.91 -1.52
N GLY A 46 -13.91 -2.74 -1.32
CA GLY A 46 -12.77 -2.89 -2.22
C GLY A 46 -11.55 -2.04 -1.83
N ASP A 47 -11.69 -1.08 -0.90
CA ASP A 47 -10.56 -0.26 -0.44
C ASP A 47 -9.46 -1.11 0.19
N LEU A 48 -8.21 -0.74 -0.09
CA LEU A 48 -7.05 -1.36 0.54
C LEU A 48 -6.72 -0.62 1.83
N VAL A 49 -6.81 -1.33 2.96
CA VAL A 49 -6.61 -0.74 4.29
C VAL A 49 -5.57 -1.49 5.09
N GLN A 50 -4.88 -0.76 5.96
CA GLN A 50 -4.07 -1.30 7.04
C GLN A 50 -4.84 -1.17 8.36
N ILE A 51 -5.13 -2.31 8.98
CA ILE A 51 -5.80 -2.39 10.28
C ILE A 51 -4.80 -2.76 11.35
N LYS A 52 -4.66 -1.91 12.36
CA LYS A 52 -4.06 -2.27 13.65
C LYS A 52 -5.17 -2.74 14.57
N TYR A 53 -5.02 -3.93 15.15
CA TYR A 53 -6.06 -4.55 15.97
C TYR A 53 -5.47 -5.31 17.17
N LYS A 54 -6.33 -5.51 18.17
CA LYS A 54 -6.09 -6.32 19.36
C LYS A 54 -7.08 -7.49 19.38
N LYS A 55 -6.59 -8.69 19.69
CA LYS A 55 -7.46 -9.86 19.88
C LYS A 55 -8.03 -9.80 21.30
N VAL A 56 -9.36 -9.84 21.42
CA VAL A 56 -10.08 -9.85 22.70
C VAL A 56 -11.03 -11.05 22.67
N GLY A 57 -10.61 -12.15 23.31
CA GLY A 57 -11.29 -13.44 23.18
C GLY A 57 -11.31 -13.90 21.72
N PHE A 58 -12.52 -14.10 21.17
CA PHE A 58 -12.74 -14.48 19.78
C PHE A 58 -12.82 -13.29 18.81
N LEU A 59 -12.87 -12.05 19.31
CA LEU A 59 -13.06 -10.84 18.50
C LEU A 59 -11.74 -10.17 18.14
N ASN A 60 -11.64 -9.71 16.90
CA ASN A 60 -10.56 -8.82 16.46
C ASN A 60 -11.02 -7.38 16.57
N LYS A 61 -10.61 -6.74 17.68
CA LYS A 61 -10.99 -5.38 18.05
C LYS A 61 -10.10 -4.36 17.33
N ILE A 62 -10.67 -3.42 16.60
CA ILE A 62 -9.88 -2.47 15.81
C ILE A 62 -9.33 -1.36 16.71
N GLU A 63 -8.03 -1.08 16.61
CA GLU A 63 -7.41 0.09 17.27
C GLU A 63 -7.28 1.26 16.30
N THR A 64 -6.87 0.99 15.06
CA THR A 64 -6.64 2.04 14.06
C THR A 64 -6.80 1.47 12.67
N ILE A 65 -7.40 2.23 11.76
CA ILE A 65 -7.51 1.91 10.33
C ILE A 65 -6.81 3.02 9.56
N ARG A 66 -5.96 2.65 8.60
CA ARG A 66 -5.34 3.57 7.65
C ARG A 66 -5.69 3.15 6.23
N LEU A 67 -6.13 4.11 5.42
CA LEU A 67 -6.36 3.90 3.99
C LEU A 67 -5.00 3.85 3.28
N ILE A 68 -4.78 2.81 2.47
CA ILE A 68 -3.60 2.69 1.61
C ILE A 68 -3.96 3.13 0.20
N ALA A 69 -5.09 2.64 -0.32
CA ALA A 69 -5.55 2.95 -1.66
C ALA A 69 -7.08 2.84 -1.74
N LYS A 70 -7.69 3.77 -2.48
CA LYS A 70 -9.13 3.74 -2.77
C LYS A 70 -9.45 2.78 -3.91
N SER A 71 -10.54 2.04 -3.75
CA SER A 71 -11.08 1.19 -4.81
C SER A 71 -11.54 2.01 -6.01
N SER A 72 -12.24 3.12 -5.78
CA SER A 72 -12.77 3.99 -6.85
C SER A 72 -11.69 4.53 -7.79
N GLU A 73 -10.46 4.71 -7.29
CA GLU A 73 -9.34 5.23 -8.09
C GLU A 73 -8.53 4.11 -8.76
N GLU A 74 -8.28 3.00 -8.06
CA GLU A 74 -7.30 1.98 -8.46
C GLU A 74 -7.95 0.72 -9.08
N SER A 75 -9.27 0.55 -8.99
CA SER A 75 -9.97 -0.62 -9.56
C SER A 75 -10.22 -0.55 -11.07
N GLY A 76 -10.17 0.65 -11.66
CA GLY A 76 -10.44 0.86 -13.09
C GLY A 76 -9.40 0.18 -14.00
N LEU A 77 -9.83 -0.28 -15.17
CA LEU A 77 -8.96 -0.93 -16.17
C LEU A 77 -7.79 -0.02 -16.59
N PHE A 78 -8.07 1.28 -16.80
CA PHE A 78 -7.04 2.27 -17.08
C PHE A 78 -6.05 2.47 -15.92
N ALA A 79 -6.53 2.45 -14.68
CA ALA A 79 -5.66 2.58 -13.50
C ALA A 79 -4.72 1.37 -13.35
N ARG A 80 -5.23 0.17 -13.63
CA ARG A 80 -4.44 -1.06 -13.67
C ARG A 80 -3.35 -1.01 -14.75
N ILE A 81 -3.70 -0.59 -15.98
CA ILE A 81 -2.73 -0.43 -17.07
C ILE A 81 -1.68 0.63 -16.70
N LYS A 82 -2.10 1.77 -16.16
CA LYS A 82 -1.19 2.84 -15.72
C LYS A 82 -0.21 2.34 -14.66
N ASN A 83 -0.69 1.61 -13.65
CA ASN A 83 0.18 1.04 -12.62
C ASN A 83 1.14 -0.03 -13.20
N LEU A 84 0.69 -0.83 -14.17
CA LEU A 84 1.55 -1.80 -14.85
C LEU A 84 2.67 -1.12 -15.64
N ILE A 85 2.32 -0.13 -16.48
CA ILE A 85 3.29 0.68 -17.24
C ILE A 85 4.26 1.37 -16.29
N PHE A 86 3.74 1.93 -15.19
CA PHE A 86 4.57 2.57 -14.18
C PHE A 86 5.58 1.60 -13.56
N MET A 87 5.16 0.38 -13.21
CA MET A 87 6.08 -0.64 -12.70
C MET A 87 7.14 -1.04 -13.73
N LEU A 88 6.76 -1.25 -14.99
CA LEU A 88 7.71 -1.54 -16.07
C LEU A 88 8.72 -0.39 -16.25
N GLY A 89 8.26 0.86 -16.19
CA GLY A 89 9.12 2.04 -16.20
C GLY A 89 10.11 2.04 -15.04
N CYS A 90 9.64 1.77 -13.81
CA CYS A 90 10.52 1.64 -12.64
C CYS A 90 11.60 0.56 -12.84
N PHE A 91 11.22 -0.63 -13.34
CA PHE A 91 12.19 -1.69 -13.64
C PHE A 91 13.23 -1.25 -14.68
N TYR A 92 12.79 -0.57 -15.74
CA TYR A 92 13.68 -0.05 -16.77
C TYR A 92 14.67 1.00 -16.22
N PHE A 93 14.20 1.95 -15.41
CA PHE A 93 15.08 2.93 -14.77
C PHE A 93 16.03 2.28 -13.76
N CYS A 94 15.59 1.25 -13.03
CA CYS A 94 16.47 0.49 -12.15
C CYS A 94 17.56 -0.26 -12.93
N PHE A 95 17.22 -0.80 -14.10
CA PHE A 95 18.21 -1.42 -14.99
C PHE A 95 19.26 -0.41 -15.44
N ILE A 96 18.85 0.78 -15.89
CA ILE A 96 19.79 1.85 -16.27
C ILE A 96 20.69 2.25 -15.11
N ALA A 97 20.13 2.50 -13.91
CA ALA A 97 20.92 2.88 -12.75
C ALA A 97 21.92 1.77 -12.35
N SER A 98 21.55 0.50 -12.52
CA SER A 98 22.46 -0.63 -12.27
C SER A 98 23.65 -0.64 -13.24
N VAL A 99 23.44 -0.25 -14.50
CA VAL A 99 24.52 -0.09 -15.50
C VAL A 99 25.50 1.00 -15.06
N PHE A 100 25.00 2.14 -14.57
CA PHE A 100 25.88 3.21 -14.04
C PHE A 100 26.68 2.75 -12.83
N ILE A 101 26.09 1.94 -11.94
CA ILE A 101 26.80 1.37 -10.81
C ILE A 101 27.88 0.38 -11.28
N TYR A 102 27.55 -0.48 -12.25
CA TYR A 102 28.51 -1.43 -12.82
C TYR A 102 29.74 -0.73 -13.41
N TYR A 103 29.55 0.27 -14.28
CA TYR A 103 30.65 1.08 -14.81
C TYR A 103 31.33 1.96 -13.77
N GLY A 104 30.60 2.28 -12.69
CA GLY A 104 31.11 2.99 -11.53
C GLY A 104 32.15 2.19 -10.75
N VAL A 105 31.94 0.88 -10.65
CA VAL A 105 32.75 -0.06 -9.87
C VAL A 105 33.87 -0.71 -10.68
N THR A 106 33.64 -0.99 -11.97
CA THR A 106 34.57 -1.78 -12.82
C THR A 106 35.72 -1.00 -13.43
N LEU A 107 35.57 0.31 -13.59
CA LEU A 107 36.57 1.17 -14.21
C LEU A 107 37.38 1.91 -13.15
N GLU A 108 38.50 2.51 -13.57
CA GLU A 108 39.41 3.22 -12.66
C GLU A 108 38.71 4.27 -11.80
N PHE A 109 39.19 4.35 -10.56
CA PHE A 109 38.65 5.24 -9.56
C PHE A 109 38.77 6.70 -9.99
N ASN A 110 37.65 7.42 -9.95
CA ASN A 110 37.57 8.84 -10.21
C ASN A 110 36.47 9.43 -9.30
N ILE A 111 36.73 10.60 -8.70
CA ILE A 111 35.79 11.30 -7.80
C ILE A 111 34.44 11.54 -8.49
N ILE A 112 34.44 11.91 -9.77
CA ILE A 112 33.21 12.12 -10.55
C ILE A 112 32.41 10.80 -10.64
N ARG A 113 33.11 9.68 -10.87
CA ARG A 113 32.52 8.34 -10.97
C ARG A 113 31.95 7.86 -9.64
N LEU A 114 32.64 8.14 -8.53
CA LEU A 114 32.16 7.87 -7.18
C LEU A 114 30.84 8.60 -6.91
N ILE A 115 30.76 9.89 -7.24
CA ILE A 115 29.55 10.70 -7.06
C ILE A 115 28.38 10.14 -7.89
N ILE A 116 28.62 9.81 -9.17
CA ILE A 116 27.58 9.23 -10.05
C ILE A 116 27.07 7.90 -9.50
N THR A 117 27.98 7.04 -9.01
CA THR A 117 27.64 5.73 -8.45
C THR A 117 26.80 5.87 -7.18
N LEU A 118 27.15 6.84 -6.31
CA LEU A 118 26.38 7.14 -5.10
C LEU A 118 24.98 7.67 -5.43
N VAL A 119 24.87 8.58 -6.40
CA VAL A 119 23.58 9.11 -6.87
C VAL A 119 22.72 7.98 -7.46
N ALA A 120 23.30 7.12 -8.28
CA ALA A 120 22.60 5.97 -8.86
C ALA A 120 22.12 4.98 -7.78
N ALA A 121 22.93 4.70 -6.76
CA ALA A 121 22.55 3.85 -5.63
C ALA A 121 21.40 4.47 -4.79
N CYS A 122 21.47 5.76 -4.50
CA CYS A 122 20.40 6.49 -3.82
C CYS A 122 19.11 6.49 -4.63
N PHE A 123 19.20 6.68 -5.95
CA PHE A 123 18.06 6.61 -6.86
C PHE A 123 17.40 5.22 -6.84
N LEU A 124 18.20 4.15 -6.92
CA LEU A 124 17.70 2.77 -6.82
C LEU A 124 16.96 2.51 -5.51
N PHE A 125 17.50 2.99 -4.39
CA PHE A 125 16.86 2.82 -3.08
C PHE A 125 15.48 3.50 -3.03
N LEU A 126 15.39 4.74 -3.52
CA LEU A 126 14.13 5.49 -3.55
C LEU A 126 13.12 4.86 -4.51
N MET A 127 13.56 4.48 -5.71
CA MET A 127 12.70 3.85 -6.71
C MET A 127 12.22 2.47 -6.26
N GLY A 128 13.09 1.68 -5.62
CA GLY A 128 12.72 0.37 -5.06
C GLY A 128 11.63 0.47 -4.01
N LYS A 129 11.72 1.46 -3.12
CA LYS A 129 10.68 1.71 -2.10
C LYS A 129 9.34 2.09 -2.73
N PHE A 130 9.35 2.95 -3.75
CA PHE A 130 8.14 3.40 -4.44
C PHE A 130 7.51 2.27 -5.27
N ALA A 131 8.34 1.52 -6.00
CA ALA A 131 7.93 0.34 -6.75
C ALA A 131 7.30 -0.72 -5.83
N TYR A 132 7.87 -0.96 -4.65
CA TYR A 132 7.29 -1.89 -3.67
C TYR A 132 5.87 -1.49 -3.23
N LEU A 133 5.63 -0.22 -2.92
CA LEU A 133 4.31 0.26 -2.53
C LEU A 133 3.29 0.12 -3.67
N LYS A 134 3.69 0.49 -4.89
CA LYS A 134 2.85 0.35 -6.07
C LYS A 134 2.58 -1.10 -6.43
N PHE A 135 3.57 -1.98 -6.30
CA PHE A 135 3.41 -3.42 -6.45
C PHE A 135 2.43 -3.99 -5.42
N LEU A 136 2.53 -3.56 -4.15
CA LEU A 136 1.62 -3.99 -3.11
C LEU A 136 0.16 -3.62 -3.47
N ILE A 137 -0.08 -2.37 -3.88
CA ILE A 137 -1.39 -1.93 -4.37
C ILE A 137 -1.85 -2.80 -5.56
N PHE A 138 -1.00 -2.93 -6.59
CA PHE A 138 -1.29 -3.69 -7.80
C PHE A 138 -1.67 -5.15 -7.50
N ARG A 139 -0.93 -5.81 -6.60
CA ARG A 139 -1.19 -7.19 -6.18
C ARG A 139 -2.59 -7.36 -5.58
N TYR A 140 -2.98 -6.46 -4.68
CA TYR A 140 -4.29 -6.54 -4.02
C TYR A 140 -5.45 -6.25 -4.98
N PHE A 141 -5.26 -5.40 -5.99
CA PHE A 141 -6.32 -5.01 -6.92
C PHE A 141 -6.50 -5.95 -8.13
N ILE A 142 -5.53 -6.80 -8.45
CA ILE A 142 -5.59 -7.72 -9.61
C ILE A 142 -5.80 -9.17 -9.20
N PHE A 143 -5.14 -9.63 -8.12
CA PHE A 143 -5.22 -11.03 -7.67
C PHE A 143 -6.18 -11.24 -6.49
N GLY A 144 -6.85 -10.18 -6.03
CA GLY A 144 -7.73 -10.18 -4.86
C GLY A 144 -9.20 -10.00 -5.17
#